data_AF-A0A933ZCE2-F1
#
_entry.id   AF-A0A933ZCE2-F1
#
_cell.length_a   1.000
_cell.length_b   1.000
_cell.length_c   1.000
_cell.angle_alpha   90.00
_cell.angle_beta   90.00
_cell.angle_gamma   90.00
#
_symmetry.space_group_name_H-M   'P 1'
#
loop_
_entity.id
_entity.type
_entity.pdbx_description
1 polymer ?
#
loop_
_entity_poly.entity_id
_entity_poly.type
_entity_poly.pdbx_seq_one_letter_code
_entity_poly.pdbx_strand_id
1 'polypeptide(L)'
;MSDDASEASDSERPSKQERSAEPRPPVSTSPSFARSFPDDPELRELVEAFERGQFALVRERAPKLAESTSNPGVAEAARELRRRLDPDPLAVKLLLAAVALLIFLSAWAYHTAH
;
A
#
# COMPACT_ATOMS: atom_id res chain seq x y z
N MET A 1 33.55 10.64 68.23
CA MET A 1 33.17 9.96 66.98
C MET A 1 31.88 10.60 66.54
N SER A 2 31.94 11.66 65.73
CA SER A 2 32.07 11.59 64.25
C SER A 2 30.77 10.96 63.71
N ASP A 3 29.89 11.61 62.96
CA ASP A 3 30.07 12.49 61.78
C ASP A 3 28.73 13.25 61.53
N ASP A 4 28.77 14.55 61.20
CA ASP A 4 28.44 15.12 59.86
C ASP A 4 26.92 15.43 59.71
N ALA A 5 26.44 16.68 59.85
CA ALA A 5 26.49 17.82 58.93
C ALA A 5 25.82 17.58 57.56
N SER A 6 25.31 18.68 56.98
CA SER A 6 24.70 18.83 55.63
C SER A 6 23.16 18.66 55.57
N GLU A 7 22.40 19.76 55.64
CA GLU A 7 22.07 20.70 54.53
C GLU A 7 21.07 20.08 53.53
N ALA A 8 19.86 20.63 53.47
CA ALA A 8 19.43 21.61 52.45
C ALA A 8 18.51 20.88 51.44
N SER A 9 17.25 21.30 51.37
CA SER A 9 16.72 22.13 50.27
C SER A 9 16.47 21.32 48.99
N ASP A 10 15.19 21.05 48.71
CA ASP A 10 14.60 21.00 47.36
C ASP A 10 13.10 20.75 47.59
N SER A 11 12.21 21.76 47.57
CA SER A 11 11.88 22.60 46.41
C SER A 11 11.93 21.82 45.10
N GLU A 12 10.76 21.37 44.69
CA GLU A 12 10.24 21.36 43.31
C GLU A 12 9.44 20.08 43.07
N ARG A 13 8.13 20.18 43.34
CA ARG A 13 7.16 19.31 42.69
C ARG A 13 7.24 19.65 41.20
N PRO A 14 7.65 18.72 40.31
CA PRO A 14 7.71 19.06 38.91
C PRO A 14 6.28 19.27 38.42
N SER A 15 6.11 20.47 37.86
CA SER A 15 5.00 20.93 37.06
C SER A 15 4.45 19.78 36.21
N LYS A 16 3.14 19.60 36.30
CA LYS A 16 2.33 18.71 35.47
C LYS A 16 2.41 19.25 34.05
N GLN A 17 3.50 18.89 33.37
CA GLN A 17 3.77 19.21 31.99
C GLN A 17 2.59 18.70 31.19
N GLU A 18 1.74 19.63 30.76
CA GLU A 18 0.76 19.45 29.73
C GLU A 18 1.52 18.78 28.58
N ARG A 19 1.28 17.46 28.45
CA ARG A 19 1.64 16.71 27.26
C ARG A 19 0.83 17.37 26.16
N SER A 20 1.42 18.39 25.53
CA SER A 20 1.13 18.79 24.17
C SER A 20 1.07 17.50 23.39
N ALA A 21 -0.14 17.04 23.14
CA ALA A 21 -0.40 15.99 22.18
C ALA A 21 -0.04 16.62 20.84
N GLU A 22 1.24 16.54 20.51
CA GLU A 22 1.74 16.80 19.18
C GLU A 22 0.80 16.05 18.23
N PRO A 23 0.18 16.74 17.25
CA PRO A 23 -0.72 16.10 16.32
C PRO A 23 0.05 14.95 15.68
N ARG A 24 -0.29 13.71 16.05
CA ARG A 24 0.30 12.53 15.40
C ARG A 24 0.05 12.73 13.90
N PRO A 25 1.10 12.78 13.07
CA PRO A 25 0.91 12.93 11.64
C PRO A 25 -0.05 11.81 11.21
N PRO A 26 -1.02 12.10 10.32
CA PRO A 26 -1.93 11.06 9.83
C PRO A 26 -1.05 9.91 9.36
N VAL A 27 -1.26 8.72 9.92
CA VAL A 27 -0.60 7.52 9.44
C VAL A 27 -0.97 7.41 7.97
N SER A 28 -0.04 7.74 7.07
CA SER A 28 -0.28 7.53 5.66
C SER A 28 -0.39 6.01 5.49
N THR A 29 -1.61 5.53 5.31
CA THR A 29 -1.93 4.12 5.06
C THR A 29 -1.41 3.67 3.69
N SER A 30 -0.70 4.55 3.00
CA SER A 30 -0.08 4.26 1.72
C SER A 30 0.83 3.03 1.81
N PRO A 31 0.73 2.12 0.83
CA PRO A 31 1.53 0.91 0.81
C PRO A 31 3.02 1.28 0.83
N SER A 32 3.84 0.42 1.44
CA SER A 32 5.25 0.72 1.72
C SER A 32 6.05 1.18 0.51
N PHE A 33 5.71 0.68 -0.69
CA PHE A 33 6.35 1.06 -1.95
C PHE A 33 5.95 2.45 -2.47
N ALA A 34 4.78 2.95 -2.11
CA ALA A 34 4.30 4.27 -2.52
C ALA A 34 4.87 5.39 -1.64
N ARG A 35 5.53 5.07 -0.53
CA ARG A 35 6.14 6.07 0.38
C ARG A 35 7.29 6.85 -0.25
N SER A 36 7.95 6.28 -1.26
CA SER A 36 9.03 6.95 -2.00
C SER A 36 8.53 7.67 -3.25
N PHE A 37 7.22 7.69 -3.50
CA PHE A 37 6.68 8.33 -4.69
C PHE A 37 6.69 9.85 -4.52
N PRO A 38 6.95 10.61 -5.60
CA PRO A 38 6.84 12.06 -5.57
C PRO A 38 5.40 12.51 -5.31
N ASP A 39 5.25 13.67 -4.68
CA ASP A 39 3.95 14.27 -4.45
C ASP A 39 3.35 14.79 -5.76
N ASP A 40 2.44 14.00 -6.33
CA ASP A 40 1.70 14.32 -7.54
C ASP A 40 0.23 13.90 -7.37
N PRO A 41 -0.74 14.77 -7.70
CA PRO A 41 -2.15 14.48 -7.49
C PRO A 41 -2.66 13.32 -8.35
N GLU A 42 -2.25 13.23 -9.62
CA GLU A 42 -2.66 12.15 -10.52
C GLU A 42 -2.06 10.81 -10.06
N LEU A 43 -0.80 10.82 -9.60
CA LEU A 43 -0.16 9.64 -9.02
C LEU A 43 -0.83 9.19 -7.72
N ARG A 44 -1.22 10.12 -6.84
CA ARG A 44 -1.96 9.80 -5.60
C ARG A 44 -3.30 9.15 -5.90
N GLU A 45 -4.06 9.64 -6.87
CA GLU A 45 -5.32 9.02 -7.29
C GLU A 45 -5.13 7.56 -7.74
N LEU A 46 -4.04 7.28 -8.46
CA LEU A 46 -3.70 5.92 -8.88
C LEU A 46 -3.30 5.01 -7.72
N VAL A 47 -2.58 5.53 -6.73
CA VAL A 47 -2.23 4.78 -5.51
C VAL A 47 -3.49 4.48 -4.70
N GLU A 48 -4.39 5.44 -4.54
CA GLU A 48 -5.67 5.18 -3.87
C GLU A 48 -6.56 4.18 -4.62
N ALA A 49 -6.59 4.26 -5.95
CA ALA A 49 -7.31 3.30 -6.78
C ALA A 49 -6.72 1.87 -6.62
N PHE A 50 -5.40 1.77 -6.47
CA PHE A 50 -4.72 0.51 -6.15
C PHE A 50 -5.17 -0.03 -4.79
N GLU A 51 -5.21 0.82 -3.75
CA GLU A 51 -5.70 0.44 -2.42
C GLU A 51 -7.16 0.00 -2.41
N ARG A 52 -8.00 0.63 -3.25
CA ARG A 52 -9.42 0.26 -3.43
C ARG A 52 -9.61 -1.02 -4.29
N GLY A 53 -8.53 -1.65 -4.75
CA GLY A 53 -8.60 -2.83 -5.61
C GLY A 53 -9.05 -2.54 -7.06
N GLN A 54 -9.05 -1.28 -7.48
CA GLN A 54 -9.44 -0.85 -8.83
C GLN A 54 -8.31 -1.06 -9.84
N PHE A 55 -7.77 -2.28 -9.89
CA PHE A 55 -6.56 -2.61 -10.67
C PHE A 55 -6.72 -2.40 -12.17
N ALA A 56 -7.94 -2.53 -12.71
CA ALA A 56 -8.23 -2.25 -14.12
C ALA A 56 -7.98 -0.77 -14.48
N LEU A 57 -8.43 0.16 -13.62
CA LEU A 57 -8.22 1.59 -13.81
C LEU A 57 -6.74 1.96 -13.70
N VAL A 58 -6.04 1.41 -12.70
CA VAL A 58 -4.61 1.69 -12.53
C VAL A 58 -3.79 1.10 -13.68
N ARG A 59 -4.16 -0.08 -14.18
CA ARG A 59 -3.53 -0.70 -15.36
C ARG A 59 -3.64 0.17 -16.62
N GLU A 60 -4.77 0.81 -16.82
CA GLU A 60 -5.00 1.67 -17.99
C GLU A 60 -4.33 3.04 -17.85
N ARG A 61 -4.44 3.66 -16.66
CA ARG A 61 -4.02 5.06 -16.46
C ARG A 61 -2.56 5.23 -16.06
N ALA A 62 -1.93 4.25 -15.39
CA ALA A 62 -0.52 4.32 -15.03
C ALA A 62 0.43 4.51 -16.24
N PRO A 63 0.30 3.78 -17.36
CA PRO A 63 1.15 4.03 -18.53
C PRO A 63 0.87 5.39 -19.16
N LYS A 64 -0.41 5.81 -19.23
CA LYS A 64 -0.80 7.13 -19.75
C LYS A 64 -0.17 8.26 -18.94
N LEU A 65 -0.20 8.16 -17.60
CA LEU A 65 0.45 9.12 -16.70
C LEU A 65 1.97 9.15 -16.91
N ALA A 66 2.60 8.00 -17.12
CA ALA A 66 4.04 7.92 -17.37
C ALA A 66 4.48 8.54 -18.70
N GLU A 67 3.56 8.65 -19.67
CA GLU A 67 3.79 9.25 -20.98
C GLU A 67 3.43 10.74 -21.02
N SER A 68 2.41 11.17 -20.26
CA SER A 68 1.93 12.56 -20.24
C SER A 68 2.69 13.46 -19.27
N THR A 69 3.28 12.91 -18.21
CA THR A 69 3.96 13.71 -17.19
C THR A 69 5.32 14.21 -17.67
N SER A 70 5.64 15.46 -17.32
CA SER A 70 6.98 16.04 -17.54
C SER A 70 7.96 15.74 -16.39
N ASN A 71 7.46 15.21 -15.26
CA ASN A 71 8.30 14.88 -14.11
C ASN A 71 8.82 13.44 -14.22
N PRO A 72 10.14 13.23 -14.39
CA PRO A 72 10.70 11.89 -14.54
C PRO A 72 10.43 10.99 -13.33
N GLY A 73 10.36 11.54 -12.11
CA GLY A 73 10.05 10.77 -10.91
C GLY A 73 8.62 10.23 -10.88
N VAL A 74 7.66 11.02 -11.40
CA VAL A 74 6.25 10.59 -11.51
C VAL A 74 6.13 9.49 -12.57
N ALA A 75 6.86 9.62 -13.68
CA ALA A 75 6.88 8.61 -14.73
C ALA A 75 7.46 7.28 -14.25
N GLU A 76 8.55 7.32 -13.48
CA GLU A 76 9.14 6.12 -12.88
C GLU A 76 8.21 5.45 -11.87
N ALA A 77 7.60 6.24 -10.98
CA ALA A 77 6.64 5.73 -10.00
C ALA A 77 5.40 5.09 -10.67
N ALA A 78 4.87 5.72 -11.72
CA ALA A 78 3.75 5.18 -12.49
C ALA A 78 4.12 3.85 -13.19
N ARG A 79 5.34 3.73 -13.71
CA ARG A 79 5.85 2.46 -14.28
C ARG A 79 6.02 1.40 -13.20
N GLU A 80 6.55 1.74 -12.04
CA GLU A 80 6.70 0.82 -10.91
C GLU A 80 5.34 0.30 -10.43
N LEU A 81 4.34 1.19 -10.34
CA LEU A 81 2.97 0.81 -10.02
C LEU A 81 2.41 -0.19 -11.05
N ARG A 82 2.66 0.05 -12.35
CA ARG A 82 2.24 -0.86 -13.43
C ARG A 82 2.90 -2.23 -13.34
N ARG A 83 4.20 -2.31 -13.00
CA ARG A 83 4.92 -3.59 -12.86
C ARG A 83 4.31 -4.48 -11.78
N ARG A 84 3.83 -3.89 -10.68
CA ARG A 84 3.21 -4.63 -9.57
C ARG A 84 1.78 -5.10 -9.86
N LEU A 85 1.15 -4.54 -10.88
CA LEU A 85 -0.22 -4.83 -11.27
C LEU A 85 -0.35 -5.96 -12.29
N ASP A 86 0.74 -6.47 -12.86
CA ASP A 86 0.61 -7.55 -13.82
C ASP A 86 0.19 -8.84 -13.09
N PRO A 87 -1.02 -9.37 -13.38
CA PRO A 87 -1.47 -10.61 -12.76
C PRO A 87 -0.51 -11.72 -13.13
N ASP A 88 -0.20 -12.61 -12.18
CA ASP A 88 0.69 -13.74 -12.42
C ASP A 88 0.17 -14.53 -13.64
N PRO A 89 0.93 -14.60 -14.76
CA PRO A 89 0.52 -15.32 -15.95
C PRO A 89 0.18 -16.79 -15.66
N LEU A 90 0.80 -17.37 -14.62
CA LEU A 90 0.52 -18.73 -14.18
C LEU A 90 -0.88 -18.86 -13.58
N ALA A 91 -1.31 -17.91 -12.75
CA ALA A 91 -2.65 -17.92 -12.15
C ALA A 91 -3.75 -17.88 -13.22
N VAL A 92 -3.55 -17.07 -14.27
CA VAL A 92 -4.48 -17.02 -15.42
C VAL A 92 -4.54 -18.37 -16.14
N LYS A 93 -3.38 -18.99 -16.40
CA LYS A 93 -3.31 -20.32 -17.06
C LYS A 93 -3.98 -21.40 -16.20
N LEU A 94 -3.73 -21.42 -14.90
CA LEU A 94 -4.34 -22.37 -13.97
C LEU A 94 -5.85 -22.18 -13.89
N LEU A 95 -6.33 -20.94 -13.86
CA LEU A 95 -7.76 -20.64 -13.90
C LEU A 95 -8.40 -21.18 -15.19
N LEU A 96 -7.79 -20.94 -16.35
CA LEU A 96 -8.27 -21.48 -17.62
C LEU A 96 -8.27 -23.01 -17.65
N ALA A 97 -7.22 -23.64 -17.12
CA ALA A 97 -7.15 -25.10 -17.00
C ALA A 97 -8.28 -25.66 -16.10
N ALA A 98 -8.56 -24.99 -14.98
CA ALA A 98 -9.65 -25.36 -14.08
C ALA A 98 -11.03 -25.24 -14.75
N VAL A 99 -11.28 -24.14 -15.48
CA VAL A 99 -12.52 -23.95 -16.25
C VAL A 99 -12.65 -25.03 -17.34
N ALA A 100 -11.58 -25.32 -18.08
CA ALA A 100 -11.59 -26.37 -19.10
C ALA A 100 -11.89 -27.75 -18.50
N LEU A 101 -11.27 -28.08 -17.36
CA LEU A 101 -11.52 -29.33 -16.65
C LEU A 101 -12.96 -29.41 -16.13
N LEU A 102 -13.50 -28.31 -15.61
CA LEU A 102 -14.89 -28.25 -15.14
C LEU A 102 -15.89 -28.50 -16.28
N ILE A 103 -15.67 -27.88 -17.44
CA ILE A 103 -16.50 -28.09 -18.63
C ILE A 103 -16.41 -29.55 -19.09
N PHE A 104 -15.19 -30.09 -19.14
CA PHE A 104 -14.95 -31.47 -19.52
C PHE A 104 -15.68 -32.46 -18.59
N LEU A 105 -15.50 -32.31 -17.27
CA LEU A 105 -16.15 -33.16 -16.27
C LEU A 105 -17.67 -33.03 -16.32
N SER A 106 -18.20 -31.82 -16.50
CA SER A 106 -19.63 -31.59 -16.64
C SER A 106 -20.18 -32.30 -17.87
N ALA A 107 -19.57 -32.12 -19.04
CA ALA A 107 -20.00 -32.77 -20.28
C ALA A 107 -19.92 -34.31 -20.20
N TRP A 108 -18.84 -34.83 -19.63
CA TRP A 108 -18.66 -36.26 -19.41
C TRP A 108 -19.72 -36.84 -18.47
N ALA A 109 -20.02 -36.15 -17.37
CA ALA A 109 -21.07 -36.55 -16.43
C ALA A 109 -22.45 -36.59 -17.10
N TYR A 110 -22.80 -35.58 -17.92
CA TYR A 110 -24.05 -35.61 -18.68
C TYR A 110 -24.13 -36.77 -19.65
N HIS A 111 -23.03 -37.07 -20.36
CA HIS A 111 -23.00 -38.15 -21.33
C HIS A 111 -23.02 -39.55 -20.71
N THR A 112 -22.46 -39.72 -19.51
CA THR A 112 -22.48 -40.99 -18.77
C THR A 112 -23.73 -41.19 -17.92
N ALA A 113 -24.44 -40.10 -17.59
CA ALA A 113 -25.72 -40.15 -16.87
C ALA A 113 -26.94 -40.32 -17.80
N HIS A 114 -26.77 -40.21 -19.12
CA HIS A 114 -27.77 -40.58 -20.14
C HIS A 114 -27.48 -41.98 -20.68
#